data_AF-A0A934AR19-F1
#
_entry.id   AF-A0A934AR19-F1
#
_cell.length_a   1.000
_cell.length_b   1.000
_cell.length_c   1.000
_cell.angle_alpha   90.00
_cell.angle_beta   90.00
_cell.angle_gamma   90.00
#
_symmetry.space_group_name_H-M   'P 1'
#
loop_
_entity.id
_entity.type
_entity.pdbx_description
1 polymer ?
#
loop_
_entity_poly.entity_id
_entity_poly.type
_entity_poly.pdbx_seq_one_letter_code
_entity_poly.pdbx_strand_id
1 'polypeptide(L)'
;DAFLQLHTWHKWEQLFELAHIVVGYRPGFTIEERIHNAPVKLRQHYQQRLCSVDALPQKPNGGVVELVIPKLEISATLIRNRVAENRTIRYLLPNAVADYIHQHHLYKPC
;
A
#
# COMPACT_ATOMS: atom_id res chain seq x y z
N ASP A 1 6.42 -2.08 1.42
CA ASP A 1 7.22 -1.19 2.29
C ASP A 1 6.54 -0.87 3.61
N ALA A 2 5.34 -0.27 3.61
CA ALA A 2 4.65 0.14 4.85
C ALA A 2 4.54 -0.98 5.90
N PHE A 3 4.24 -2.21 5.48
CA PHE A 3 4.15 -3.36 6.39
C PHE A 3 5.43 -3.63 7.20
N LEU A 4 6.62 -3.43 6.60
CA LEU A 4 7.89 -3.62 7.31
C LEU A 4 8.11 -2.59 8.42
N GLN A 5 7.41 -1.46 8.34
CA GLN A 5 7.40 -0.39 9.33
C GLN A 5 6.16 -0.44 10.22
N LEU A 6 5.30 -1.46 10.10
CA LEU A 6 4.04 -1.53 10.86
C LEU A 6 4.27 -1.45 12.37
N HIS A 7 5.37 -2.04 12.86
CA HIS A 7 5.78 -2.00 14.26
C HIS A 7 6.02 -0.58 14.83
N THR A 8 6.19 0.42 13.96
CA THR A 8 6.36 1.83 14.36
C THR A 8 5.02 2.56 14.54
N TRP A 9 3.91 1.97 14.08
CA TRP A 9 2.61 2.62 14.17
C TRP A 9 2.08 2.56 15.61
N HIS A 10 1.25 3.54 15.96
CA HIS A 10 0.62 3.57 17.27
C HIS A 10 -0.28 2.35 17.46
N LYS A 11 -0.03 1.56 18.52
CA LYS A 11 -0.80 0.36 18.88
C LYS A 11 -1.01 -0.64 17.72
N TRP A 12 0.01 -0.81 16.89
CA TRP A 12 -0.07 -1.62 15.67
C TRP A 12 -0.55 -3.06 15.88
N GLU A 13 -0.27 -3.68 17.03
CA GLU A 13 -0.71 -5.05 17.35
C GLU A 13 -2.25 -5.17 17.39
N GLN A 14 -2.96 -4.11 17.79
CA GLN A 14 -4.43 -4.10 17.85
C GLN A 14 -5.07 -4.19 16.46
N LEU A 15 -4.34 -3.83 15.40
CA LEU A 15 -4.85 -3.95 14.03
C LEU A 15 -5.23 -5.39 13.69
N PHE A 16 -4.51 -6.38 14.24
CA PHE A 16 -4.83 -7.79 14.03
C PHE A 16 -6.08 -8.25 14.80
N GLU A 17 -6.52 -7.51 15.81
CA GLU A 17 -7.76 -7.79 16.53
C GLU A 17 -8.98 -7.19 15.82
N LEU A 18 -8.74 -6.27 14.89
CA LEU A 18 -9.78 -5.50 14.20
C LEU A 18 -9.95 -5.88 12.74
N ALA A 19 -8.88 -6.34 12.08
CA ALA A 19 -8.89 -6.62 10.66
C ALA A 19 -7.87 -7.69 10.25
N HIS A 20 -8.01 -8.17 9.01
CA HIS A 20 -6.92 -8.81 8.28
C HIS A 20 -6.00 -7.76 7.67
N ILE A 21 -4.73 -8.09 7.49
CA ILE A 21 -3.76 -7.22 6.81
C ILE A 21 -3.37 -7.87 5.48
N VAL A 22 -3.72 -7.21 4.37
CA VAL A 22 -3.27 -7.61 3.04
C VAL A 22 -2.01 -6.83 2.68
N VAL A 23 -0.90 -7.55 2.48
CA VAL A 23 0.39 -6.96 2.15
C VAL A 23 0.62 -7.07 0.65
N GLY A 24 0.48 -5.94 -0.02
CA GLY A 24 0.81 -5.81 -1.43
C GLY A 24 2.32 -5.82 -1.69
N TYR A 25 2.78 -6.63 -2.64
CA TYR A 25 4.17 -6.63 -3.12
C TYR A 25 4.24 -6.60 -4.64
N ARG A 26 5.38 -6.18 -5.18
CA ARG A 26 5.62 -6.14 -6.63
C ARG A 26 6.36 -7.41 -7.08
N PRO A 27 6.13 -7.91 -8.30
CA PRO A 27 6.92 -9.02 -8.84
C PRO A 27 8.43 -8.77 -8.72
N GLY A 28 9.18 -9.80 -8.31
CA GLY A 28 10.61 -9.70 -8.03
C GLY A 28 10.97 -9.15 -6.64
N PHE A 29 9.99 -8.82 -5.79
CA PHE A 29 10.19 -8.46 -4.39
C PHE A 29 9.44 -9.43 -3.50
N THR A 30 10.13 -10.30 -2.78
CA THR A 30 9.48 -11.19 -1.79
C THR A 30 9.42 -10.48 -0.44
N ILE A 31 8.29 -10.61 0.26
CA ILE A 31 8.15 -10.08 1.62
C ILE A 31 8.91 -10.98 2.60
N GLU A 32 8.96 -12.29 2.34
CA GLU A 32 9.65 -13.28 3.17
C GLU A 32 11.13 -12.95 3.41
N GLU A 33 11.88 -12.52 2.40
CA GLU A 33 13.29 -12.13 2.58
C GLU A 33 13.41 -10.87 3.45
N ARG A 34 12.50 -9.91 3.26
CA ARG A 34 12.57 -8.62 3.95
C ARG A 34 12.08 -8.71 5.38
N ILE A 35 11.11 -9.58 5.66
CA ILE A 35 10.60 -9.80 7.01
C ILE A 35 11.64 -10.50 7.90
N HIS A 36 12.59 -11.24 7.30
CA HIS A 36 13.70 -11.85 8.05
C HIS A 36 14.51 -10.79 8.81
N ASN A 37 14.73 -9.62 8.18
CA ASN A 37 15.46 -8.49 8.75
C ASN A 37 14.57 -7.53 9.56
N ALA A 38 13.26 -7.79 9.66
CA ALA A 38 12.35 -6.98 10.45
C ALA A 38 12.51 -7.26 11.97
N PRO A 39 12.06 -6.34 12.84
CA PRO A 39 12.05 -6.58 14.27
C PRO A 39 11.34 -7.89 14.65
N VAL A 40 11.86 -8.57 15.66
CA VAL A 40 11.43 -9.92 16.06
C VAL A 40 9.91 -10.02 16.25
N LYS A 41 9.29 -9.04 16.92
CA LYS A 41 7.83 -9.02 17.15
C LYS A 41 7.03 -8.97 15.84
N LEU A 42 7.43 -8.13 14.89
CA LEU A 42 6.76 -8.03 13.59
C LEU A 42 6.87 -9.34 12.82
N ARG A 43 8.07 -9.93 12.81
CA ARG A 43 8.31 -11.23 12.17
C ARG A 43 7.48 -12.35 12.80
N GLN A 44 7.35 -12.39 14.12
CA GLN A 44 6.51 -13.38 14.82
C GLN A 44 5.03 -13.21 14.45
N HIS A 45 4.50 -11.99 14.50
CA HIS A 45 3.11 -11.73 14.11
C HIS A 45 2.85 -12.08 12.65
N TYR A 46 3.79 -11.77 11.75
CA TYR A 46 3.70 -12.17 10.35
C TYR A 46 3.63 -13.70 10.21
N GLN A 47 4.60 -14.43 10.78
CA GLN A 47 4.68 -15.90 10.67
C GLN A 47 3.46 -16.62 11.26
N GLN A 48 2.96 -16.16 12.40
CA GLN A 48 1.82 -16.77 13.09
C GLN A 48 0.49 -16.54 12.37
N ARG A 49 0.41 -15.52 11.52
CA ARG A 49 -0.84 -15.02 10.93
C ARG A 49 -0.90 -15.22 9.42
N LEU A 50 0.22 -15.57 8.79
CA LEU A 50 0.29 -15.81 7.36
C LEU A 50 -0.68 -16.92 6.96
N CYS A 51 -1.52 -16.65 5.96
CA CYS A 51 -2.52 -17.58 5.46
C CYS A 51 -2.78 -17.34 3.97
N SER A 52 -3.57 -18.22 3.33
CA SER A 52 -4.05 -18.02 1.97
C SER A 52 -5.26 -17.06 1.95
N VAL A 53 -5.53 -16.46 0.79
CA VAL A 53 -6.73 -15.63 0.56
C VAL A 53 -8.01 -16.39 0.92
N ASP A 54 -8.08 -17.69 0.58
CA ASP A 54 -9.25 -18.54 0.82
C ASP A 54 -9.52 -18.80 2.31
N ALA A 55 -8.52 -18.59 3.17
CA ALA A 55 -8.65 -18.73 4.61
C ALA A 55 -9.19 -17.46 5.29
N LEU A 56 -9.20 -16.31 4.58
CA LEU A 56 -9.67 -15.04 5.15
C LEU A 56 -11.13 -15.12 5.64
N PRO A 57 -12.10 -15.70 4.92
CA PRO A 57 -13.49 -15.76 5.39
C PRO A 57 -13.70 -16.61 6.65
N GLN A 58 -12.74 -17.44 7.03
CA GLN A 58 -12.85 -18.36 8.17
C GLN A 58 -12.70 -17.66 9.52
N LYS A 59 -12.17 -16.43 9.54
CA LYS A 59 -12.02 -15.60 10.74
C LYS A 59 -12.41 -14.16 10.40
N PRO A 60 -12.90 -13.37 11.35
CA PRO A 60 -13.22 -11.97 11.09
C PRO A 60 -11.99 -11.04 11.01
N ASN A 61 -10.84 -11.47 11.55
CA ASN A 61 -9.63 -10.66 11.65
C ASN A 61 -8.36 -11.51 11.85
N GLY A 62 -7.22 -10.83 11.89
CA GLY A 62 -5.97 -11.38 12.41
C GLY A 62 -5.17 -12.25 11.45
N GLY A 63 -5.65 -12.39 10.21
CA GLY A 63 -4.91 -13.03 9.11
C GLY A 63 -4.03 -12.03 8.38
N VAL A 64 -2.88 -12.51 7.90
CA VAL A 64 -1.98 -11.78 6.99
C VAL A 64 -1.92 -12.53 5.67
N VAL A 65 -2.11 -11.81 4.58
CA VAL A 65 -2.10 -12.38 3.22
C VAL A 65 -1.24 -11.51 2.32
N GLU A 66 -0.52 -12.14 1.41
CA GLU A 66 0.30 -11.45 0.43
C GLU A 66 -0.40 -11.39 -0.92
N LEU A 67 -0.33 -10.25 -1.60
CA LEU A 67 -0.94 -10.08 -2.90
C LEU A 67 0.03 -9.39 -3.87
N VAL A 68 0.19 -10.00 -5.04
CA VAL A 68 0.98 -9.39 -6.12
C VAL A 68 0.22 -8.21 -6.69
N ILE A 69 0.80 -7.02 -6.58
CA ILE A 69 0.30 -5.79 -7.18
C ILE A 69 1.14 -5.48 -8.43
N PRO A 70 0.51 -5.41 -9.63
CA PRO A 70 1.19 -5.00 -10.84
C PRO A 70 1.83 -3.63 -10.70
N LYS A 71 3.03 -3.47 -11.26
CA LYS A 71 3.72 -2.18 -11.24
C LYS A 71 3.09 -1.25 -12.27
N LEU A 72 2.52 -0.15 -11.80
CA LEU A 72 2.23 1.02 -12.62
C LEU A 72 3.32 2.05 -12.37
N GLU A 73 3.96 2.54 -13.44
CA GLU A 73 4.96 3.61 -13.37
C GLU A 73 4.28 4.98 -13.21
N ILE A 74 3.43 5.10 -12.17
CA ILE A 74 2.66 6.29 -11.85
C ILE A 74 2.86 6.58 -10.36
N SER A 75 3.09 7.84 -10.02
CA SER A 75 3.19 8.28 -8.62
C SER A 75 2.51 9.63 -8.43
N ALA A 76 2.05 9.90 -7.22
CA ALA A 76 1.46 11.20 -6.88
C ALA A 76 2.46 12.35 -7.08
N THR A 77 3.76 12.13 -6.82
CA THR A 77 4.81 13.12 -7.09
C THR A 77 4.94 13.42 -8.58
N LEU A 78 4.96 12.38 -9.44
CA LEU A 78 4.96 12.56 -10.89
C LEU A 78 3.74 13.37 -11.36
N ILE A 79 2.54 13.03 -10.87
CA ILE A 79 1.30 13.72 -11.25
C ILE A 79 1.37 15.20 -10.85
N ARG A 80 1.71 15.51 -9.59
CA ARG A 80 1.80 16.91 -9.13
C ARG A 80 2.83 17.72 -9.92
N ASN A 81 4.00 17.16 -10.20
CA ASN A 81 5.03 17.83 -11.00
C ASN A 81 4.54 18.12 -12.42
N ARG A 82 3.86 17.15 -13.07
CA ARG A 82 3.29 17.37 -14.41
C ARG A 82 2.25 18.48 -14.41
N VAL A 83 1.39 18.56 -13.40
CA VAL A 83 0.41 19.64 -13.29
C VAL A 83 1.10 20.99 -13.12
N ALA A 84 2.12 21.07 -12.26
CA ALA A 84 2.90 22.29 -12.06
C ALA A 84 3.63 22.73 -13.34
N GLU A 85 4.10 21.78 -14.14
CA GLU A 85 4.74 22.01 -15.45
C GLU A 85 3.72 22.22 -16.59
N ASN A 86 2.42 22.30 -16.30
CA ASN A 86 1.33 22.39 -17.29
C ASN A 86 1.35 21.26 -18.35
N ARG A 87 1.78 20.06 -17.95
CA ARG A 87 1.83 18.84 -18.78
C ARG A 87 0.59 17.99 -18.55
N THR A 88 0.12 17.33 -19.61
CA THR A 88 -1.07 16.46 -19.52
C THR A 88 -0.89 15.32 -18.51
N ILE A 89 -1.94 15.09 -17.73
CA ILE A 89 -2.08 13.96 -16.80
C ILE A 89 -3.14 12.95 -17.25
N ARG A 90 -3.65 13.09 -18.49
CA ARG A 90 -4.62 12.16 -19.09
C ARG A 90 -4.06 10.73 -19.10
N TYR A 91 -4.93 9.76 -18.79
CA TYR A 91 -4.60 8.34 -18.67
C TYR A 91 -3.70 7.94 -17.49
N LEU A 92 -3.24 8.89 -16.66
CA LEU A 92 -2.47 8.58 -15.45
C LEU A 92 -3.37 8.38 -14.21
N LEU A 93 -4.63 8.79 -14.31
CA LEU A 93 -5.64 8.69 -13.26
C LEU A 93 -7.04 8.70 -13.90
N PRO A 94 -8.10 8.36 -13.15
CA PRO A 94 -9.48 8.47 -13.65
C PRO A 94 -9.80 9.89 -14.13
N ASN A 95 -10.51 10.01 -15.25
CA ASN A 95 -10.83 11.31 -15.88
C ASN A 95 -11.49 12.28 -14.91
N ALA A 96 -12.46 11.83 -14.11
CA ALA A 96 -13.15 12.68 -13.14
C ALA A 96 -12.20 13.33 -12.12
N VAL A 97 -11.10 12.65 -11.74
CA VAL A 97 -10.10 13.21 -10.82
C VAL A 97 -9.19 14.21 -11.55
N ALA A 98 -8.87 13.97 -12.83
CA ALA A 98 -8.08 14.89 -13.63
C ALA A 98 -8.84 16.20 -13.88
N ASP A 99 -10.12 16.08 -14.25
CA ASP A 99 -11.02 17.21 -14.46
C ASP A 99 -11.15 18.05 -13.18
N TYR A 100 -11.31 17.39 -12.02
CA TYR A 100 -11.34 18.06 -10.72
C TYR A 100 -10.05 18.85 -10.43
N ILE A 101 -8.88 18.25 -10.65
CA ILE A 101 -7.59 18.94 -10.48
C ILE A 101 -7.51 20.19 -11.37
N HIS A 102 -7.93 20.10 -12.63
CA HIS A 102 -7.89 21.22 -13.56
C HIS A 102 -8.89 22.32 -13.20
N GLN A 103 -10.13 21.96 -12.87
CA GLN A 103 -11.21 22.89 -12.50
C GLN A 103 -10.88 23.68 -11.23
N HIS A 104 -10.27 23.02 -10.23
CA HIS A 104 -9.92 23.64 -8.95
C HIS A 104 -8.48 24.16 -8.90
N HIS A 105 -7.75 24.11 -10.02
CA HIS A 105 -6.37 24.60 -10.12
C HIS A 105 -5.42 24.02 -9.07
N LEU A 106 -5.64 22.77 -8.66
CA LEU A 106 -4.81 22.10 -7.67
C LEU A 106 -3.40 21.87 -8.22
N TYR A 107 -2.39 22.01 -7.35
CA TYR A 107 -0.98 21.74 -7.66
C TYR A 107 -0.35 22.66 -8.73
N LYS A 108 -1.01 23.76 -9.10
CA LYS A 108 -0.37 24.82 -9.89
C LYS A 108 0.55 25.66 -8.99
N PRO A 109 1.71 26.12 -9.48
CA PRO A 109 2.52 27.11 -8.78
C PRO A 109 1.73 28.42 -8.65
N CYS A 110 1.98 29.15 -7.55
CA CYS A 110 1.44 30.49 -7.31
C CYS A 110 2.05 31.52 -8.26
#